data_AF-F9S2C2-F1
#
_entry.id   AF-F9S2C2-F1
#
_cell.length_a   1.000
_cell.length_b   1.000
_cell.length_c   1.000
_cell.angle_alpha   90.00
_cell.angle_beta   90.00
_cell.angle_gamma   90.00
#
_symmetry.space_group_name_H-M   'P 1'
#
loop_
_entity.id
_entity.type
_entity.pdbx_description
1 polymer ?
#
loop_
_entity_poly.entity_id
_entity_poly.type
_entity_poly.pdbx_seq_one_letter_code
_entity_poly.pdbx_strand_id
1 'polypeptide(L)' 'AQLHELDWPAIYARQWQGCKEGKQAEFLIEQSFPWHLVEEIIVQSPLIHQQVVNTLQMAAHRPPVTINSNWYY' A
#
# COMPACT_ATOMS: atom_id res chain seq x y z
N ALA A 1 1.62 22.36 3.52
CA ALA A 1 1.47 21.29 4.53
C ALA A 1 2.54 21.46 5.61
N GLN A 2 2.22 21.25 6.89
CA GLN A 2 3.16 21.37 8.02
C GLN A 2 3.92 20.05 8.25
N LEU A 3 4.82 19.70 7.33
CA LEU A 3 5.55 18.42 7.33
C LEU A 3 6.46 18.19 8.57
N HIS A 4 6.75 19.24 9.33
CA HIS A 4 7.57 19.16 10.54
C HIS A 4 6.81 18.59 11.74
N GLU A 5 5.48 18.47 11.65
CA GLU A 5 4.63 17.91 12.71
C GLU A 5 4.46 16.39 12.57
N LEU A 6 4.99 15.80 11.51
CA LEU A 6 4.93 14.36 11.26
C LEU A 6 5.89 13.58 12.18
N ASP A 7 5.39 12.51 12.78
CA ASP A 7 6.20 11.56 13.54
C ASP A 7 6.98 10.65 12.58
N TRP A 8 8.11 11.17 12.09
CA TRP A 8 9.01 10.45 11.17
C TRP A 8 9.49 9.10 11.72
N PRO A 9 9.87 8.96 13.01
CA PRO A 9 10.16 7.65 13.60
C PRO A 9 9.01 6.66 13.47
N ALA A 10 7.77 7.09 13.73
CA ALA A 10 6.61 6.23 13.55
C ALA A 10 6.41 5.86 12.08
N ILE A 11 6.51 6.81 11.13
CA ILE A 11 6.37 6.57 9.68
C ILE A 11 7.38 5.51 9.20
N TYR A 12 8.65 5.61 9.61
CA TYR A 12 9.69 4.66 9.20
C TYR A 12 9.70 3.34 9.97
N ALA A 13 8.84 3.16 10.98
CA ALA A 13 8.81 1.94 11.78
C ALA A 13 8.31 0.74 10.95
N ARG A 14 9.04 -0.38 11.03
CA ARG A 14 8.64 -1.65 10.41
C ARG A 14 7.76 -2.52 11.32
N GLN A 15 7.66 -2.17 12.60
CA GLN A 15 6.84 -2.85 13.59
C GLN A 15 5.79 -1.86 14.12
N TRP A 16 4.51 -2.23 14.04
CA TRP A 16 3.40 -1.31 14.31
C TRP A 16 2.87 -1.41 15.75
N GLN A 17 3.46 -2.27 16.57
CA GLN A 17 3.12 -2.44 17.97
C GLN A 17 3.46 -1.14 18.71
N GLY A 18 2.43 -0.38 19.11
CA GLY A 18 2.57 0.89 19.83
C GLY A 18 2.40 2.17 19.00
N CYS A 19 2.34 2.11 17.66
CA CYS A 19 2.15 3.28 16.79
C CYS A 19 1.06 3.08 15.72
N LYS A 20 0.21 2.07 15.89
CA LYS A 20 -0.82 1.65 14.93
C LYS A 20 -1.74 2.78 14.51
N GLU A 21 -2.26 3.57 15.46
CA GLU A 21 -3.21 4.66 15.19
C GLU A 21 -2.58 5.79 14.36
N GLY A 22 -1.30 6.12 14.62
CA GLY A 22 -0.55 7.11 13.84
C GLY A 22 -0.23 6.64 12.42
N LYS A 23 0.07 5.35 12.24
CA LYS A 23 0.26 4.75 10.91
C LYS A 23 -1.02 4.55 10.11
N GLN A 24 -2.14 4.30 10.78
CA GLN A 24 -3.43 4.16 10.11
C GLN A 24 -3.87 5.45 9.40
N ALA A 25 -3.36 6.61 9.81
CA ALA A 25 -3.63 7.89 9.16
C ALA A 25 -3.04 8.00 7.74
N GLU A 26 -2.12 7.12 7.32
CA GLU A 26 -1.55 7.14 5.97
C GLU A 26 -2.54 6.75 4.87
N PHE A 27 -3.65 6.07 5.22
CA PHE A 27 -4.68 5.65 4.26
C PHE A 27 -6.09 6.05 4.74
N LEU A 28 -6.32 7.36 4.94
CA LEU A 28 -7.67 7.86 5.15
C LEU A 28 -8.40 7.97 3.79
N ILE A 29 -9.18 6.94 3.45
CA ILE A 29 -10.08 6.95 2.29
C ILE A 29 -11.52 6.98 2.81
N GLU A 30 -12.27 8.02 2.48
CA GLU A 30 -13.70 8.10 2.78
C GLU A 30 -14.49 7.50 1.61
N GLN A 31 -15.24 6.42 1.86
CA GLN A 31 -16.16 5.73 0.94
C GLN A 31 -15.53 5.02 -0.28
N SER A 32 -14.70 5.70 -1.08
CA SER A 32 -14.11 5.09 -2.28
C SER A 32 -12.83 5.80 -2.73
N PHE A 33 -11.97 5.08 -3.45
CA PHE A 33 -10.80 5.63 -4.11
C PHE A 33 -10.85 5.31 -5.62
N PRO A 34 -10.56 6.27 -6.51
CA PRO A 34 -10.61 6.02 -7.96
C PRO A 34 -9.53 5.02 -8.40
N TRP A 35 -9.95 3.85 -8.89
CA TRP A 35 -9.04 2.75 -9.25
C TRP A 35 -7.96 3.15 -10.27
N HIS A 36 -8.30 3.99 -11.24
CA HIS A 36 -7.39 4.43 -12.30
C HIS A 36 -6.19 5.27 -11.80
N LEU A 37 -6.22 5.73 -10.55
CA LEU A 37 -5.13 6.48 -9.92
C LEU A 37 -4.10 5.57 -9.22
N VAL A 38 -4.33 4.26 -9.15
CA VAL A 38 -3.36 3.32 -8.59
C VAL A 38 -2.24 3.09 -9.60
N GLU A 39 -1.00 3.46 -9.29
CA GLU A 39 0.11 3.41 -10.25
C GLU A 39 0.90 2.10 -10.21
N GLU A 40 0.97 1.44 -9.04
CA GLU A 40 1.72 0.18 -8.87
C GLU A 40 1.09 -0.67 -7.74
N ILE A 41 1.23 -1.98 -7.84
CA ILE A 41 0.90 -2.93 -6.78
C ILE A 41 2.15 -3.74 -6.44
N ILE A 42 2.56 -3.70 -5.18
CA ILE A 42 3.68 -4.48 -4.67
C ILE A 42 3.15 -5.63 -3.82
N VAL A 43 3.64 -6.84 -4.05
CA VAL A 43 3.26 -8.05 -3.30
C VAL A 43 4.48 -8.76 -2.74
N GLN A 44 4.29 -9.49 -1.63
CA GLN A 44 5.42 -10.11 -0.93
C GLN A 44 5.91 -11.42 -1.56
N SER A 45 5.05 -12.14 -2.29
CA SER A 45 5.35 -13.48 -2.79
C SER A 45 4.85 -13.76 -4.21
N PRO A 46 5.45 -14.73 -4.93
CA PRO A 46 5.00 -15.15 -6.26
C PRO A 46 3.57 -15.67 -6.30
N LEU A 47 3.12 -16.34 -5.23
CA LEU A 47 1.75 -16.86 -5.13
C LEU A 47 0.74 -15.71 -5.17
N ILE A 48 0.95 -14.67 -4.35
CA ILE A 48 0.07 -13.50 -4.31
C ILE A 48 0.15 -12.72 -5.63
N HIS A 49 1.33 -12.61 -6.23
CA HIS A 49 1.48 -12.00 -7.55
C HIS A 49 0.56 -12.65 -8.58
N GLN A 50 0.56 -13.98 -8.66
CA GLN A 50 -0.29 -14.69 -9.62
C GLN A 50 -1.79 -14.47 -9.34
N GLN A 51 -2.19 -14.44 -8.07
CA GLN A 51 -3.58 -14.15 -7.69
C GLN A 51 -4.01 -12.74 -8.11
N VAL A 52 -3.17 -11.73 -7.86
CA VAL A 52 -3.43 -10.34 -8.25
C VAL A 52 -3.51 -10.22 -9.77
N VAL A 53 -2.53 -10.75 -10.50
CA VAL A 53 -2.52 -10.71 -11.97
C VAL A 53 -3.79 -11.36 -12.55
N ASN A 54 -4.20 -12.52 -12.02
CA ASN A 54 -5.43 -13.19 -12.46
C ASN A 54 -6.68 -12.34 -12.18
N THR A 55 -6.75 -11.69 -11.02
CA THR A 55 -7.87 -10.80 -10.66
C THR A 55 -7.95 -9.59 -11.58
N LEU A 56 -6.81 -9.03 -11.96
CA LEU A 56 -6.71 -7.86 -12.83
C LEU A 56 -6.97 -8.16 -14.30
N GLN A 57 -7.06 -9.43 -14.73
CA GLN A 57 -7.23 -9.78 -16.15
C GLN A 57 -8.41 -9.04 -16.80
N MET A 58 -9.53 -8.94 -16.10
CA MET A 58 -10.76 -8.30 -16.57
C MET A 58 -10.89 -6.82 -16.15
N ALA A 59 -9.93 -6.28 -15.41
CA ALA A 59 -9.97 -4.89 -14.98
C ALA A 59 -9.64 -3.95 -16.14
N ALA A 60 -10.31 -2.79 -16.19
CA ALA A 60 -10.04 -1.76 -17.20
C ALA A 60 -8.66 -1.10 -17.00
N HIS A 61 -8.30 -0.82 -15.75
CA HIS A 61 -6.98 -0.34 -15.36
C HIS A 61 -6.17 -1.46 -14.71
N ARG A 62 -4.91 -1.62 -15.13
CA ARG A 62 -4.02 -2.73 -14.77
C ARG A 62 -2.63 -2.19 -14.49
N PRO A 63 -2.40 -1.64 -13.29
CA PRO A 63 -1.07 -1.19 -12.90
C PRO A 63 -0.10 -2.38 -12.86
N PRO A 64 1.21 -2.13 -13.03
CA PRO A 64 2.24 -3.15 -12.82
C PRO A 64 2.11 -3.80 -11.44
N VAL A 65 2.29 -5.11 -11.41
CA VAL A 65 2.36 -5.90 -10.18
C VAL A 65 3.80 -6.38 -10.03
N THR A 66 4.46 -6.01 -8.94
CA THR A 66 5.87 -6.34 -8.69
C THR A 66 6.03 -7.11 -7.40
N ILE A 67 7.01 -8.02 -7.35
CA ILE A 67 7.31 -8.80 -6.13
C ILE A 67 8.42 -8.10 -5.37
N ASN A 68 8.16 -7.75 -4.11
CA ASN A 68 9.16 -7.26 -3.18
C ASN A 68 8.95 -7.90 -1.80
N SER A 69 9.77 -8.89 -1.48
CA SER A 69 9.70 -9.61 -0.20
C SER A 69 10.09 -8.75 1.01
N ASN A 70 10.77 -7.63 0.77
CA ASN A 70 11.15 -6.65 1.80
C ASN A 70 10.13 -5.52 1.96
N TRP A 71 9.03 -5.56 1.20
CA TRP A 71 7.92 -4.64 1.40
C TRP A 71 7.33 -4.89 2.79
N TYR A 72 7.24 -3.82 3.58
CA TYR A 72 6.93 -3.89 5.01
C TYR A 72 5.50 -3.44 5.33
N TYR A 73 4.75 -3.05 4.30
CA TYR A 73 3.29 -2.95 4.33
C TYR A 73 2.67 -4.30 4.02
#